data_AF-A0A349ELT3-F1
#
_entry.id   AF-A0A349ELT3-F1
#
_cell.length_a   1.000
_cell.length_b   1.000
_cell.length_c   1.000
_cell.angle_alpha   90.00
_cell.angle_beta   90.00
_cell.angle_gamma   90.00
#
_symmetry.space_group_name_H-M   'P 1'
#
loop_
_entity.id
_entity.type
_entity.pdbx_description
1 polymer ?
#
loop_
_entity_poly.entity_id
_entity_poly.type
_entity_poly.pdbx_seq_one_letter_code
_entity_poly.pdbx_strand_id
1 'polypeptide(L)' 'MNDSIRAERLGLALFYDAGTVAPALHALTSAETYISYGLSFRFTLERMALFRADVGFSSEGTNLVVGFGNSF' A
#
# COMPACT_ATOMS: atom_id res chain seq x y z
N MET A 1 26.48 2.09 25.48
CA MET A 1 25.71 1.24 24.55
C MET A 1 24.72 2.16 23.87
N ASN A 2 25.11 2.77 22.76
CA ASN A 2 24.23 3.65 21.99
C ASN A 2 23.69 2.80 20.85
N ASP A 3 22.54 2.17 21.07
CA ASP A 3 21.89 1.33 20.07
C ASP A 3 21.21 2.29 19.08
N SER A 4 21.97 2.68 18.06
CA SER A 4 21.51 3.65 17.07
C SER A 4 20.58 2.93 16.11
N ILE A 5 19.28 3.23 16.18
CA ILE A 5 18.32 2.83 15.14
C ILE A 5 18.82 3.40 13.81
N ARG A 6 19.33 2.54 12.92
CA ARG A 6 19.79 2.92 11.59
C ARG A 6 18.75 2.47 10.56
N ALA A 7 18.18 3.44 9.86
CA ALA A 7 17.33 3.18 8.71
C ALA A 7 18.22 2.78 7.52
N GLU A 8 18.07 1.56 7.01
CA GLU A 8 18.85 1.07 5.87
C GLU A 8 18.22 1.49 4.54
N ARG A 9 16.88 1.50 4.49
CA ARG A 9 16.12 1.80 3.28
C ARG A 9 14.88 2.60 3.61
N LEU A 10 14.68 3.69 2.88
CA LEU A 10 13.48 4.51 2.87
C LEU A 10 12.96 4.57 1.44
N GLY A 11 11.65 4.40 1.27
CA GLY A 11 10.97 4.42 -0.01
C GLY A 11 9.67 5.20 0.08
N LEU A 12 9.46 6.07 -0.89
CA LEU A 12 8.20 6.78 -1.10
C LEU A 12 7.76 6.53 -2.53
N ALA A 13 6.48 6.19 -2.71
CA ALA A 13 5.91 5.94 -4.02
C ALA A 13 4.50 6.52 -4.09
N LEU A 14 4.17 7.13 -5.23
CA LEU A 14 2.78 7.41 -5.59
C LEU A 14 2.22 6.16 -6.25
N PHE A 15 0.95 5.88 -6.01
CA PHE A 15 0.23 4.82 -6.71
C PHE A 15 -1.11 5.32 -7.25
N TYR A 16 -1.55 4.68 -8.32
CA TYR A 16 -2.86 4.85 -8.94
C TYR A 16 -3.35 3.45 -9.31
N ASP A 17 -4.54 3.09 -8.87
CA ASP A 17 -5.10 1.76 -9.02
C ASP A 17 -6.57 1.86 -9.48
N ALA A 18 -7.00 0.90 -10.31
CA ALA A 18 -8.34 0.84 -10.85
C ALA A 18 -8.82 -0.61 -10.84
N GLY A 19 -9.96 -0.86 -10.19
CA GLY A 19 -10.52 -2.20 -10.01
C GLY A 19 -12.02 -2.22 -10.20
N THR A 20 -12.57 -3.37 -10.56
CA THR A 20 -14.00 -3.59 -10.62
C THR A 20 -14.35 -4.96 -10.02
N VAL A 21 -15.50 -5.05 -9.36
CA VAL A 21 -16.00 -6.31 -8.81
C VAL A 21 -17.31 -6.64 -9.51
N ALA A 22 -17.36 -7.77 -10.21
CA ALA A 22 -18.53 -8.22 -10.93
C ALA A 22 -18.87 -9.68 -10.59
N PRO A 23 -20.16 -10.06 -10.54
CA PRO A 23 -20.58 -11.43 -10.23
C PRO A 23 -20.28 -12.44 -11.34
N ALA A 24 -20.01 -11.98 -12.57
CA ALA A 24 -19.68 -12.82 -13.72
C ALA A 24 -18.79 -12.07 -14.73
N LEU A 25 -18.02 -12.81 -15.53
CA LEU A 25 -17.12 -12.24 -16.54
C LEU A 25 -17.84 -11.33 -17.54
N HIS A 26 -19.03 -11.70 -18.01
CA HIS A 26 -19.79 -10.88 -18.97
C HIS A 26 -20.30 -9.57 -18.36
N ALA A 27 -20.36 -9.46 -17.03
CA ALA A 27 -20.86 -8.30 -16.32
C ALA A 27 -19.75 -7.26 -16.05
N LEU A 28 -18.48 -7.61 -16.31
CA LEU A 28 -17.33 -6.72 -16.09
C LEU A 28 -17.40 -5.44 -16.93
N THR A 29 -17.94 -5.50 -18.14
CA THR A 29 -18.04 -4.32 -19.03
C THR A 29 -19.09 -3.30 -18.58
N SER A 30 -20.02 -3.70 -17.71
CA SER A 30 -21.08 -2.85 -17.16
C SER A 30 -20.91 -2.58 -15.66
N ALA A 31 -19.92 -3.21 -15.02
CA ALA A 31 -19.68 -3.06 -13.59
C ALA A 31 -19.00 -1.73 -13.30
N GLU A 32 -19.25 -1.21 -12.09
CA GLU A 32 -18.66 0.04 -11.64
C GLU A 32 -17.14 -0.13 -11.51
N THR A 33 -16.39 0.84 -12.06
CA THR A 33 -14.92 0.88 -11.93
C THR A 33 -14.57 1.82 -10.79
N TYR A 34 -13.90 1.27 -9.79
CA TYR A 34 -13.40 2.00 -8.64
C TYR A 34 -11.97 2.43 -8.90
N ILE A 35 -11.73 3.73 -8.79
CA ILE A 35 -10.42 4.34 -8.97
C ILE A 35 -9.93 4.77 -7.59
N SER A 36 -8.69 4.42 -7.28
CA SER A 36 -8.01 4.84 -6.07
C SER A 36 -6.61 5.34 -6.38
N TYR A 37 -6.15 6.30 -5.59
CA TYR A 37 -4.80 6.84 -5.72
C TYR A 37 -4.24 7.14 -4.33
N GLY A 38 -2.93 7.23 -4.22
CA GLY A 38 -2.36 7.46 -2.91
C GLY A 38 -0.85 7.46 -2.85
N LEU A 39 -0.37 7.35 -1.62
CA LEU A 39 1.04 7.39 -1.28
C LEU A 39 1.40 6.18 -0.43
N SER A 40 2.49 5.51 -0.81
CA SER A 40 3.08 4.39 -0.12
C SER A 40 4.41 4.82 0.49
N PHE A 41 4.57 4.57 1.78
CA PHE A 41 5.81 4.71 2.52
C PHE A 41 6.32 3.33 2.93
N ARG A 42 7.61 3.09 2.70
CA ARG A 42 8.29 1.84 3.06
C ARG A 42 9.58 2.17 3.77
N PHE A 43 9.84 1.50 4.89
CA PHE A 43 11.12 1.62 5.56
C PHE A 43 11.59 0.30 6.15
N THR A 44 12.91 0.14 6.20
CA THR A 44 13.57 -1.04 6.78
C THR A 44 14.58 -0.58 7.83
N LEU A 45 14.48 -1.17 9.03
CA LEU A 45 15.47 -1.01 10.09
C LEU A 45 16.49 -2.16 9.97
N GLU A 46 17.75 -1.91 10.35
CA GLU A 46 18.82 -2.90 10.37
C GLU A 46 18.33 -4.28 10.90
N ARG A 47 18.47 -5.32 10.06
CA ARG A 47 18.16 -6.73 10.37
C ARG A 47 16.72 -7.00 10.85
N MET A 48 15.77 -6.14 10.48
CA MET A 48 14.39 -6.21 10.94
C MET A 48 13.35 -6.23 9.83
N ALA A 49 12.11 -6.53 10.23
CA ALA A 49 10.91 -6.49 9.41
C ALA A 49 10.80 -5.21 8.57
N LEU A 50 10.38 -5.37 7.32
CA LEU A 50 9.96 -4.28 6.44
C LEU A 50 8.67 -3.70 7.00
N PHE A 51 8.66 -2.39 7.22
CA PHE A 51 7.45 -1.64 7.55
C PHE A 51 6.92 -0.96 6.29
N ARG A 52 5.60 -1.06 6.10
CA ARG A 52 4.87 -0.43 5.00
C ARG A 52 3.66 0.29 5.55
N ALA A 53 3.45 1.51 5.09
CA ALA A 53 2.24 2.27 5.32
C ALA A 53 1.74 2.83 3.99
N ASP A 54 0.48 2.59 3.65
CA ASP A 54 -0.16 3.10 2.45
C ASP A 54 -1.38 3.92 2.87
N VAL A 55 -1.46 5.15 2.37
CA VAL A 55 -2.68 5.96 2.45
C VAL A 55 -3.26 6.10 1.06
N GLY A 56 -4.51 5.67 0.90
CA GLY A 56 -5.24 5.69 -0.35
C GLY A 56 -6.51 6.54 -0.24
N PHE A 57 -6.89 7.16 -1.35
CA PHE A 57 -8.11 7.95 -1.52
C PHE A 57 -8.86 7.39 -2.72
N SER A 58 -10.15 7.11 -2.55
CA SER A 58 -11.08 6.72 -3.62
C SER A 58 -12.38 7.51 -3.50
N SER A 59 -13.30 7.30 -4.44
CA SER A 59 -14.67 7.81 -4.35
C SER A 59 -15.43 7.29 -3.13
N GLU A 60 -15.01 6.17 -2.55
CA GLU A 60 -15.64 5.56 -1.37
C GLU A 60 -15.05 6.07 -0.05
N GLY A 61 -13.91 6.77 -0.11
CA GLY A 61 -13.29 7.42 1.03
C GLY A 61 -11.78 7.21 1.14
N THR A 62 -11.26 7.37 2.35
CA THR A 62 -9.84 7.24 2.66
C THR A 62 -9.56 5.88 3.30
N ASN A 63 -8.51 5.21 2.84
CA ASN A 63 -8.02 3.94 3.38
C ASN A 63 -6.60 4.11 3.93
N LEU A 64 -6.32 3.49 5.08
CA LEU A 64 -4.99 3.40 5.65
C LEU A 64 -4.64 1.92 5.88
N VAL A 65 -3.58 1.46 5.23
CA VAL A 65 -3.03 0.11 5.40
C VAL A 65 -1.66 0.24 6.05
N VAL A 66 -1.43 -0.49 7.14
CA VAL A 66 -0.13 -0.58 7.79
C VAL A 66 0.23 -2.05 7.96
N GLY A 67 1.43 -2.42 7.53
CA GLY A 67 1.93 -3.78 7.61
C GLY A 67 3.40 -3.82 8.04
N PHE A 68 3.77 -4.90 8.71
CA PHE A 68 5.16 -5.21 9.02
C PHE A 68 5.42 -6.70 8.81
N GLY A 69 6.60 -7.06 8.31
CA GLY A 69 6.98 -8.47 8.15
C GLY A 69 8.42 -8.66 7.72
N ASN A 70 9.01 -9.81 8.09
CA ASN A 70 10.36 -10.16 7.65
C ASN A 70 10.36 -10.48 6.15
N SER A 71 11.35 -9.96 5.44
CA SER A 71 11.70 -10.46 4.12
C SER A 71 12.54 -11.72 4.37
N PHE A 72 11.84 -12.85 4.55
CA PHE A 72 12.33 -14.23 4.79
C PHE A 72 13.18 -14.50 6.04
#